data_AF-Q117G0-F1
#
_entry.id   AF-Q117G0-F1
#
_cell.length_a   1.000
_cell.length_b   1.000
_cell.length_c   1.000
_cell.angle_alpha   90.00
_cell.angle_beta   90.00
_cell.angle_gamma   90.00
#
_symmetry.space_group_name_H-M   'P 1'
#
loop_
_entity.id
_entity.type
_entity.pdbx_description
1 polymer ?
#
loop_
_entity_poly.entity_id
_entity_poly.type
_entity_poly.pdbx_seq_one_letter_code
_entity_poly.pdbx_strand_id
1 'polypeptide(L)'
;MLDAFSRSVISADSSGSFIDGAGLESLKSFIADGNKRLDAVNFIASNASCIVSDAVAGICCESPGLTSPGGGVYTTRKMAACLRDGDIILRYICYALLAGDASVLNDRCLNGLKETYAALGVPAGNAARAVAIMKAAAVAFVTNTASQRKMTVTEQPGSCDSLAAEVGGYFDAVVAAIS
;
A
#
# COMPACT_ATOMS: atom_id res chain seq x y z
N MET A 1 -1.11 15.31 7.72
CA MET A 1 -1.69 13.95 7.84
C MET A 1 -3.14 14.09 8.21
N LEU A 2 -3.99 13.46 7.42
CA LEU A 2 -5.43 13.45 7.51
C LEU A 2 -5.92 12.00 7.53
N ASP A 3 -7.16 11.84 7.94
CA ASP A 3 -7.99 10.64 7.83
C ASP A 3 -9.28 11.01 7.07
N ALA A 4 -10.13 10.02 6.79
CA ALA A 4 -11.38 10.24 6.06
C ALA A 4 -12.27 11.35 6.67
N PHE A 5 -12.27 11.49 8.00
CA PHE A 5 -13.07 12.49 8.72
C PHE A 5 -12.49 13.90 8.58
N SER A 6 -11.23 14.09 8.94
CA SER A 6 -10.56 15.38 8.84
C SER A 6 -10.43 15.85 7.38
N ARG A 7 -10.29 14.93 6.42
CA ARG A 7 -10.39 15.22 4.98
C ARG A 7 -11.74 15.87 4.64
N SER A 8 -12.83 15.30 5.13
CA SER A 8 -14.19 15.81 4.87
C SER A 8 -14.39 17.20 5.49
N VAL A 9 -13.87 17.42 6.70
CA VAL A 9 -13.93 18.72 7.39
C VAL A 9 -13.15 19.79 6.62
N ILE A 10 -11.90 19.51 6.24
CA ILE A 10 -11.08 20.48 5.50
C ILE A 10 -11.68 20.79 4.13
N SER A 11 -12.25 19.79 3.46
CA SER A 11 -12.96 20.01 2.20
C SER A 11 -14.12 20.99 2.38
N ALA A 12 -14.95 20.80 3.40
CA ALA A 12 -16.10 21.66 3.68
C ALA A 12 -15.69 23.08 4.11
N ASP A 13 -14.65 23.19 4.95
CA ASP A 13 -14.08 24.48 5.37
C ASP A 13 -13.56 25.29 4.17
N SER A 14 -12.86 24.62 3.24
CA SER A 14 -12.33 25.27 2.03
C SER A 14 -13.40 25.83 1.09
N SER A 15 -14.60 25.24 1.09
CA SER A 15 -15.76 25.74 0.33
C SER A 15 -16.65 26.69 1.12
N GLY A 16 -16.34 26.95 2.40
CA GLY A 16 -17.16 27.77 3.29
C GLY A 16 -18.55 27.18 3.56
N SER A 17 -18.70 25.87 3.41
CA SER A 17 -19.96 25.15 3.54
C SER A 17 -19.91 24.17 4.71
N PHE A 18 -21.09 23.76 5.20
CA PHE A 18 -21.18 22.64 6.13
C PHE A 18 -21.08 21.32 5.36
N ILE A 19 -20.77 20.22 6.06
CA ILE A 19 -20.89 18.87 5.52
C ILE A 19 -22.37 18.62 5.22
N ASP A 20 -22.68 18.37 3.96
CA ASP A 20 -24.05 18.15 3.49
C ASP A 20 -24.52 16.71 3.75
N GLY A 21 -25.77 16.41 3.37
CA GLY A 21 -26.36 15.09 3.58
C GLY A 21 -25.60 13.96 2.88
N ALA A 22 -25.03 14.24 1.70
CA ALA A 22 -24.25 13.26 0.94
C ALA A 22 -22.89 12.98 1.62
N GLY A 23 -22.19 14.02 2.07
CA GLY A 23 -20.95 13.89 2.82
C GLY A 23 -21.15 13.13 4.13
N LEU A 24 -22.24 13.40 4.86
CA LEU A 24 -22.55 12.67 6.08
C LEU A 24 -22.86 11.19 5.81
N GLU A 25 -23.56 10.88 4.71
CA GLU A 25 -23.86 9.49 4.34
C GLU A 25 -22.59 8.72 3.94
N SER A 26 -21.65 9.36 3.25
CA SER A 26 -20.33 8.78 2.97
C SER A 26 -19.58 8.44 4.27
N LEU A 27 -19.59 9.33 5.26
CA LEU A 27 -18.96 9.08 6.57
C LEU A 27 -19.64 7.94 7.33
N LYS A 28 -20.98 7.82 7.28
CA LYS A 28 -21.68 6.69 7.88
C LYS A 28 -21.31 5.37 7.20
N SER A 29 -21.24 5.35 5.87
CA SER A 29 -20.80 4.17 5.12
C SER A 29 -19.37 3.77 5.51
N PHE A 30 -18.47 4.74 5.67
CA PHE A 30 -17.10 4.49 6.13
C PHE A 30 -17.06 3.81 7.50
N ILE A 31 -17.91 4.26 8.44
CA ILE A 31 -18.03 3.65 9.77
C ILE A 31 -18.65 2.26 9.69
N ALA A 32 -19.66 2.07 8.85
CA ALA A 32 -20.32 0.77 8.66
C ALA A 32 -19.34 -0.29 8.12
N ASP A 33 -18.45 0.09 7.19
CA ASP A 33 -17.39 -0.78 6.68
C ASP A 33 -16.15 -0.86 7.60
N GLY A 34 -16.19 -0.23 8.78
CA GLY A 34 -15.05 -0.14 9.70
C GLY A 34 -14.49 -1.51 10.12
N ASN A 35 -15.36 -2.49 10.39
CA ASN A 35 -14.91 -3.85 10.74
C ASN A 35 -14.17 -4.53 9.57
N LYS A 36 -14.70 -4.42 8.35
CA LYS A 36 -14.04 -4.95 7.14
C LYS A 36 -12.70 -4.28 6.89
N ARG A 37 -12.61 -2.97 7.12
CA ARG A 37 -11.36 -2.21 6.98
C ARG A 37 -10.30 -2.69 7.97
N LEU A 38 -10.67 -2.91 9.23
CA LEU A 38 -9.77 -3.46 10.24
C LEU A 38 -9.31 -4.88 9.88
N ASP A 39 -10.20 -5.72 9.39
CA ASP A 39 -9.85 -7.05 8.88
C ASP A 39 -8.88 -6.97 7.70
N ALA A 40 -9.15 -6.12 6.71
CA ALA A 40 -8.29 -5.93 5.55
C ALA A 40 -6.88 -5.47 5.96
N VAL A 41 -6.78 -4.48 6.85
CA VAL A 41 -5.50 -4.00 7.39
C VAL A 41 -4.78 -5.11 8.15
N ASN A 42 -5.48 -5.85 9.02
CA ASN A 42 -4.89 -6.93 9.79
C ASN A 42 -4.38 -8.06 8.87
N PHE A 43 -5.10 -8.36 7.80
CA PHE A 43 -4.71 -9.43 6.90
C PHE A 43 -3.42 -9.10 6.14
N ILE A 44 -3.26 -7.84 5.69
CA ILE A 44 -2.01 -7.38 5.09
C ILE A 44 -0.90 -7.36 6.13
N ALA A 45 -1.13 -6.74 7.30
CA ALA A 45 -0.11 -6.56 8.33
C ALA A 45 0.42 -7.90 8.88
N SER A 46 -0.46 -8.88 9.12
CA SER A 46 -0.07 -10.22 9.59
C SER A 46 0.70 -11.04 8.54
N ASN A 47 0.63 -10.65 7.26
CA ASN A 47 1.35 -11.30 6.16
C ASN A 47 2.45 -10.43 5.53
N ALA A 48 2.81 -9.30 6.16
CA ALA A 48 3.75 -8.33 5.59
C ALA A 48 5.10 -8.95 5.22
N SER A 49 5.67 -9.79 6.10
CA SER A 49 6.95 -10.46 5.83
C SER A 49 6.89 -11.37 4.59
N CYS A 50 5.78 -12.07 4.39
CA CYS A 50 5.54 -12.91 3.22
C CYS A 50 5.38 -12.07 1.95
N ILE A 51 4.57 -11.00 2.01
CA ILE A 51 4.31 -10.10 0.88
C ILE A 51 5.62 -9.48 0.38
N VAL A 52 6.42 -8.95 1.30
CA VAL A 52 7.68 -8.25 0.95
C VAL A 52 8.73 -9.23 0.43
N SER A 53 8.91 -10.38 1.10
CA SER A 53 9.91 -11.36 0.66
C SER A 53 9.55 -12.00 -0.68
N ASP A 54 8.27 -12.29 -0.93
CA ASP A 54 7.80 -12.82 -2.21
C ASP A 54 7.98 -11.80 -3.34
N ALA A 55 7.66 -10.52 -3.09
CA ALA A 55 7.88 -9.47 -4.08
C ALA A 55 9.35 -9.26 -4.44
N VAL A 56 10.24 -9.23 -3.42
CA VAL A 56 11.69 -9.07 -3.65
C VAL A 56 12.29 -10.31 -4.33
N ALA A 57 11.86 -11.52 -3.95
CA ALA A 57 12.25 -12.74 -4.64
C ALA A 57 11.77 -12.76 -6.10
N GLY A 58 10.52 -12.31 -6.34
CA GLY A 58 9.91 -12.19 -7.66
C GLY A 58 10.72 -11.29 -8.60
N ILE A 59 11.10 -10.08 -8.16
CA ILE A 59 11.93 -9.20 -9.01
C ILE A 59 13.33 -9.77 -9.27
N CYS A 60 13.90 -10.53 -8.33
CA CYS A 60 15.20 -11.19 -8.54
C CYS A 60 15.09 -12.33 -9.55
N CYS A 61 13.96 -13.04 -9.56
CA CYS A 61 13.64 -14.08 -10.53
C CYS A 61 13.42 -13.50 -11.93
N GLU A 62 12.65 -12.41 -12.03
CA GLU A 62 12.35 -11.74 -13.30
C GLU A 62 13.54 -10.94 -13.85
N SER A 63 14.51 -10.56 -13.01
CA SER A 63 15.71 -9.79 -13.40
C SER A 63 16.99 -10.38 -12.80
N PRO A 64 17.59 -11.42 -13.42
CA PRO A 64 18.79 -12.10 -12.89
C PRO A 64 20.02 -11.19 -12.69
N GLY A 65 20.10 -10.06 -13.42
CA GLY A 65 21.17 -9.08 -13.25
C GLY A 65 21.16 -8.34 -11.91
N LEU A 66 20.04 -8.35 -11.18
CA LEU A 66 19.88 -7.57 -9.94
C LEU A 66 20.76 -8.11 -8.80
N THR A 67 21.00 -9.42 -8.78
CA THR A 67 21.83 -10.16 -7.81
C THR A 67 23.24 -10.45 -8.32
N SER A 68 23.59 -10.01 -9.52
CA SER A 68 24.95 -10.16 -10.08
C SER A 68 25.88 -9.04 -9.59
N PRO A 69 27.22 -9.17 -9.67
CA PRO A 69 28.14 -8.10 -9.32
C PRO A 69 27.78 -6.78 -10.03
N GLY A 70 27.66 -5.69 -9.25
CA GLY A 70 27.18 -4.39 -9.74
C GLY A 70 25.67 -4.19 -9.70
N GLY A 71 24.89 -5.25 -9.46
CA GLY A 71 23.43 -5.23 -9.38
C GLY A 71 22.88 -4.44 -8.19
N GLY A 72 21.59 -4.09 -8.29
CA GLY A 72 20.85 -3.29 -7.32
C GLY A 72 20.70 -3.95 -5.94
N VAL A 73 20.72 -5.29 -5.87
CA VAL A 73 20.59 -6.05 -4.60
C VAL A 73 21.70 -7.08 -4.39
N TYR A 74 22.84 -6.92 -5.07
CA TYR A 74 23.96 -7.87 -5.07
C TYR A 74 24.46 -8.29 -3.69
N THR A 75 24.71 -7.33 -2.80
CA THR A 75 25.26 -7.62 -1.46
C THR A 75 24.14 -7.76 -0.43
N THR A 76 24.41 -8.51 0.64
CA THR A 76 23.47 -8.66 1.77
C THR A 76 22.99 -7.31 2.31
N ARG A 77 23.88 -6.30 2.34
CA ARG A 77 23.53 -4.92 2.72
C ARG A 77 22.50 -4.29 1.77
N LYS A 78 22.69 -4.42 0.46
CA LYS A 78 21.75 -3.85 -0.53
C LYS A 78 20.43 -4.62 -0.55
N MET A 79 20.48 -5.95 -0.43
CA MET A 79 19.29 -6.80 -0.30
C MET A 79 18.48 -6.44 0.95
N ALA A 80 19.13 -6.31 2.11
CA ALA A 80 18.46 -5.92 3.35
C ALA A 80 17.82 -4.52 3.26
N ALA A 81 18.49 -3.57 2.58
CA ALA A 81 17.91 -2.25 2.33
C ALA A 81 16.67 -2.33 1.42
N CYS A 82 16.70 -3.14 0.37
CA CYS A 82 15.55 -3.35 -0.52
C CYS A 82 14.35 -3.97 0.21
N LEU A 83 14.58 -5.02 1.01
CA LEU A 83 13.53 -5.63 1.85
C LEU A 83 12.95 -4.63 2.85
N ARG A 84 13.80 -3.83 3.50
CA ARG A 84 13.37 -2.78 4.43
C ARG A 84 12.52 -1.73 3.74
N ASP A 85 12.92 -1.27 2.56
CA ASP A 85 12.17 -0.28 1.80
C ASP A 85 10.79 -0.83 1.38
N GLY A 86 10.72 -2.10 0.96
CA GLY A 86 9.44 -2.79 0.69
C GLY A 86 8.52 -2.83 1.92
N ASP A 87 9.07 -3.15 3.09
CA ASP A 87 8.31 -3.14 4.36
C ASP A 87 7.85 -1.74 4.76
N ILE A 88 8.68 -0.71 4.57
CA ILE A 88 8.30 0.69 4.81
C ILE A 88 7.12 1.07 3.91
N ILE A 89 7.20 0.82 2.60
CA ILE A 89 6.13 1.14 1.65
C ILE A 89 4.84 0.42 2.05
N LEU A 90 4.90 -0.89 2.29
CA LEU A 90 3.73 -1.68 2.66
C LEU A 90 3.09 -1.17 3.96
N ARG A 91 3.90 -0.81 4.95
CA ARG A 91 3.42 -0.26 6.22
C ARG A 91 2.73 1.10 6.06
N TYR A 92 3.25 1.98 5.22
CA TYR A 92 2.59 3.26 4.91
C TYR A 92 1.29 3.07 4.14
N ILE A 93 1.20 2.05 3.28
CA ILE A 93 -0.07 1.67 2.64
C ILE A 93 -1.08 1.15 3.67
N CYS A 94 -0.66 0.32 4.63
CA CYS A 94 -1.53 -0.11 5.73
C CYS A 94 -2.05 1.08 6.55
N TYR A 95 -1.21 2.09 6.80
CA TYR A 95 -1.64 3.31 7.49
C TYR A 95 -2.64 4.13 6.66
N ALA A 96 -2.41 4.27 5.35
CA ALA A 96 -3.36 4.94 4.45
C ALA A 96 -4.71 4.21 4.40
N LEU A 97 -4.68 2.87 4.31
CA LEU A 97 -5.88 2.03 4.36
C LEU A 97 -6.58 2.11 5.72
N LEU A 98 -5.85 2.15 6.83
CA LEU A 98 -6.48 2.32 8.13
C LEU A 98 -7.16 3.69 8.27
N ALA A 99 -6.51 4.75 7.80
CA ALA A 99 -7.00 6.12 7.89
C ALA A 99 -8.07 6.46 6.84
N GLY A 100 -8.14 5.71 5.74
CA GLY A 100 -8.98 6.04 4.59
C GLY A 100 -8.51 7.28 3.82
N ASP A 101 -7.22 7.63 3.91
CA ASP A 101 -6.64 8.80 3.24
C ASP A 101 -5.14 8.60 2.95
N ALA A 102 -4.70 8.99 1.76
CA ALA A 102 -3.32 8.80 1.30
C ALA A 102 -2.31 9.84 1.82
N SER A 103 -2.72 10.88 2.56
CA SER A 103 -1.82 11.98 2.93
C SER A 103 -0.61 11.52 3.73
N VAL A 104 -0.75 10.53 4.63
CA VAL A 104 0.39 9.97 5.36
C VAL A 104 1.42 9.31 4.43
N LEU A 105 0.93 8.57 3.43
CA LEU A 105 1.76 7.91 2.42
C LEU A 105 2.46 8.97 1.56
N ASN A 106 1.72 9.95 1.05
CA ASN A 106 2.25 10.99 0.18
C ASN A 106 3.29 11.86 0.89
N ASP A 107 2.95 12.41 2.06
CA ASP A 107 3.77 13.41 2.73
C ASP A 107 5.03 12.81 3.36
N ARG A 108 4.96 11.59 3.89
CA ARG A 108 6.02 10.99 4.73
C ARG A 108 6.79 9.85 4.07
N CYS A 109 6.23 9.22 3.03
CA CYS A 109 6.89 8.10 2.35
C CYS A 109 7.27 8.45 0.91
N LEU A 110 6.41 9.10 0.15
CA LEU A 110 6.60 9.29 -1.30
C LEU A 110 7.30 10.59 -1.66
N ASN A 111 7.09 11.65 -0.89
CA ASN A 111 7.71 12.95 -1.16
C ASN A 111 9.25 12.85 -1.06
N GLY A 112 9.94 13.06 -2.19
CA GLY A 112 11.40 12.95 -2.30
C GLY A 112 11.94 11.54 -2.56
N LEU A 113 11.07 10.52 -2.65
CA LEU A 113 11.49 9.13 -2.80
C LEU A 113 12.15 8.87 -4.16
N LYS A 114 11.58 9.44 -5.24
CA LYS A 114 12.11 9.30 -6.60
C LYS A 114 13.51 9.89 -6.73
N GLU A 115 13.71 11.08 -6.18
CA GLU A 115 14.99 11.79 -6.18
C GLU A 115 16.04 11.00 -5.38
N THR A 116 15.63 10.42 -4.24
CA THR A 116 16.49 9.56 -3.42
C THR A 116 16.89 8.29 -4.17
N TYR A 117 15.94 7.62 -4.83
CA TYR A 117 16.22 6.42 -5.63
C TYR A 117 17.11 6.73 -6.83
N ALA A 118 16.89 7.85 -7.51
CA ALA A 118 17.75 8.31 -8.60
C ALA A 118 19.18 8.59 -8.12
N ALA A 119 19.34 9.30 -7.00
CA ALA A 119 20.66 9.62 -6.44
C ALA A 119 21.44 8.37 -5.98
N LEU A 120 20.74 7.34 -5.50
CA LEU A 120 21.34 6.08 -5.07
C LEU A 120 21.52 5.06 -6.21
N GLY A 121 21.04 5.37 -7.42
CA GLY A 121 21.10 4.46 -8.58
C GLY A 121 20.21 3.23 -8.42
N VAL A 122 19.08 3.35 -7.72
CA VAL A 122 18.08 2.28 -7.58
C VAL A 122 17.33 2.13 -8.92
N PRO A 123 17.24 0.94 -9.51
CA PRO A 123 16.52 0.74 -10.78
C PRO A 123 15.01 0.92 -10.60
N ALA A 124 14.47 2.04 -11.07
CA ALA A 124 13.05 2.40 -10.90
C ALA A 124 12.08 1.34 -11.45
N GLY A 125 12.41 0.72 -12.61
CA GLY A 125 11.59 -0.36 -13.17
C GLY A 125 11.48 -1.59 -12.27
N ASN A 126 12.57 -1.99 -11.60
CA ASN A 126 12.52 -3.10 -10.64
C ASN A 126 11.77 -2.71 -9.36
N ALA A 127 11.94 -1.47 -8.88
CA ALA A 127 11.19 -0.97 -7.73
C ALA A 127 9.69 -0.94 -8.00
N ALA A 128 9.26 -0.41 -9.15
CA ALA A 128 7.87 -0.41 -9.58
C ALA A 128 7.31 -1.83 -9.72
N ARG A 129 8.10 -2.78 -10.25
CA ARG A 129 7.70 -4.18 -10.35
C ARG A 129 7.51 -4.84 -8.99
N ALA A 130 8.37 -4.59 -8.02
CA ALA A 130 8.20 -5.09 -6.65
C ALA A 130 6.90 -4.58 -6.03
N VAL A 131 6.61 -3.28 -6.18
CA VAL A 131 5.36 -2.67 -5.71
C VAL A 131 4.13 -3.29 -6.38
N ALA A 132 4.21 -3.61 -7.68
CA ALA A 132 3.13 -4.29 -8.40
C ALA A 132 2.89 -5.74 -7.91
N ILE A 133 3.95 -6.49 -7.57
CA ILE A 133 3.81 -7.83 -6.98
C ILE A 133 3.19 -7.73 -5.58
N MET A 134 3.64 -6.78 -4.75
CA MET A 134 3.03 -6.51 -3.45
C MET A 134 1.55 -6.13 -3.57
N LYS A 135 1.18 -5.33 -4.57
CA LYS A 135 -0.22 -4.98 -4.87
C LYS A 135 -1.07 -6.22 -5.12
N ALA A 136 -0.61 -7.12 -6.00
CA ALA A 136 -1.32 -8.34 -6.33
C ALA A 136 -1.52 -9.24 -5.09
N ALA A 137 -0.48 -9.38 -4.27
CA ALA A 137 -0.56 -10.14 -3.02
C ALA A 137 -1.53 -9.49 -2.03
N ALA A 138 -1.43 -8.18 -1.81
CA ALA A 138 -2.31 -7.44 -0.89
C ALA A 138 -3.78 -7.53 -1.31
N VAL A 139 -4.09 -7.36 -2.60
CA VAL A 139 -5.45 -7.53 -3.13
C VAL A 139 -5.95 -8.95 -2.86
N ALA A 140 -5.15 -9.98 -3.15
CA ALA A 140 -5.52 -11.36 -2.91
C ALA A 140 -5.75 -11.69 -1.42
N PHE A 141 -5.04 -11.04 -0.51
CA PHE A 141 -5.30 -11.15 0.92
C PHE A 141 -6.61 -10.44 1.30
N VAL A 142 -6.83 -9.20 0.86
CA VAL A 142 -8.06 -8.46 1.18
C VAL A 142 -9.31 -9.17 0.66
N THR A 143 -9.25 -9.79 -0.52
CA THR A 143 -10.35 -10.59 -1.08
C THR A 143 -10.40 -12.03 -0.56
N ASN A 144 -9.48 -12.41 0.34
CA ASN A 144 -9.35 -13.77 0.90
C ASN A 144 -9.21 -14.88 -0.17
N THR A 145 -8.61 -14.54 -1.32
CA THR A 145 -8.34 -15.45 -2.44
C THR A 145 -6.90 -15.94 -2.49
N ALA A 146 -6.07 -15.55 -1.52
CA ALA A 146 -4.72 -16.09 -1.36
C ALA A 146 -4.75 -17.62 -1.20
N SER A 147 -3.89 -18.31 -1.95
CA SER A 147 -3.96 -19.77 -2.11
C SER A 147 -3.54 -20.54 -0.86
N GLN A 148 -2.53 -20.05 -0.13
CA GLN A 148 -1.92 -20.76 0.99
C GLN A 148 -2.39 -20.28 2.37
N ARG A 149 -2.96 -19.08 2.47
CA ARG A 149 -3.33 -18.45 3.73
C ARG A 149 -4.67 -17.76 3.61
N LYS A 150 -5.59 -18.14 4.49
CA LYS A 150 -6.92 -17.57 4.59
C LYS A 150 -7.13 -17.04 6.00
N MET A 151 -7.98 -16.02 6.13
CA MET A 151 -8.39 -15.48 7.42
C MET A 151 -9.90 -15.64 7.57
N THR A 152 -10.34 -15.91 8.79
CA THR A 152 -11.75 -15.76 9.15
C THR A 152 -12.05 -14.27 9.22
N VAL A 153 -12.93 -13.80 8.35
CA VAL A 153 -13.33 -12.40 8.23
C VAL A 153 -14.68 -12.16 8.90
N THR A 154 -14.90 -10.95 9.39
CA THR A 154 -16.15 -10.54 10.05
C THR A 154 -17.36 -10.56 9.11
N GLU A 155 -17.13 -10.39 7.80
CA GLU A 155 -18.17 -10.42 6.76
C GLU A 155 -17.75 -11.25 5.54
N GLN A 156 -18.72 -11.58 4.66
CA GLN A 156 -18.47 -12.44 3.50
C GLN A 156 -17.38 -11.87 2.56
N PRO A 157 -16.46 -12.69 2.01
CA PRO A 157 -15.31 -12.23 1.22
C PRO A 157 -15.63 -11.34 0.01
N GLY A 158 -16.78 -11.53 -0.64
CA GLY A 158 -17.22 -10.71 -1.78
C GLY A 158 -17.71 -9.30 -1.40
N SER A 159 -17.66 -8.93 -0.13
CA SER A 159 -18.05 -7.59 0.37
C SER A 159 -16.88 -6.61 0.48
N CYS A 160 -15.64 -7.05 0.22
CA CYS A 160 -14.42 -6.26 0.39
C CYS A 160 -13.84 -5.69 -0.91
N ASP A 161 -14.57 -5.78 -2.04
CA ASP A 161 -14.08 -5.33 -3.36
C ASP A 161 -13.76 -3.83 -3.39
N SER A 162 -14.51 -3.01 -2.65
CA SER A 162 -14.23 -1.57 -2.50
C SER A 162 -12.90 -1.32 -1.79
N LEU A 163 -12.62 -2.06 -0.71
CA LEU A 163 -11.35 -1.99 0.03
C LEU A 163 -10.17 -2.53 -0.80
N ALA A 164 -10.41 -3.57 -1.61
CA ALA A 164 -9.42 -4.11 -2.53
C ALA A 164 -9.06 -3.08 -3.63
N ALA A 165 -10.06 -2.35 -4.14
CA ALA A 165 -9.83 -1.25 -5.07
C ALA A 165 -9.10 -0.08 -4.41
N GLU A 166 -9.49 0.29 -3.19
CA GLU A 166 -8.85 1.36 -2.42
C GLU A 166 -7.36 1.06 -2.15
N VAL A 167 -7.05 -0.13 -1.63
CA VAL A 167 -5.66 -0.53 -1.40
C VAL A 167 -4.87 -0.57 -2.70
N GLY A 168 -5.49 -1.04 -3.79
CA GLY A 168 -4.90 -1.02 -5.12
C GLY A 168 -4.52 0.39 -5.57
N GLY A 169 -5.37 1.39 -5.30
CA GLY A 169 -5.10 2.80 -5.59
C GLY A 169 -3.90 3.36 -4.81
N TYR A 170 -3.72 2.96 -3.54
CA TYR A 170 -2.53 3.37 -2.79
C TYR A 170 -1.24 2.78 -3.38
N PHE A 171 -1.25 1.53 -3.83
CA PHE A 171 -0.12 0.94 -4.56
C PHE A 171 0.15 1.68 -5.88
N ASP A 172 -0.89 2.05 -6.62
CA ASP A 172 -0.74 2.79 -7.88
C ASP A 172 -0.14 4.18 -7.64
N ALA A 173 -0.49 4.85 -6.54
CA ALA A 173 0.13 6.11 -6.13
C ALA A 173 1.64 5.95 -5.86
N VAL A 174 2.06 4.85 -5.23
CA VAL A 174 3.49 4.55 -5.01
C VAL A 174 4.20 4.36 -6.35
N VAL A 175 3.64 3.54 -7.25
CA VAL A 175 4.23 3.29 -8.58
C VAL A 175 4.37 4.59 -9.36
N ALA A 176 3.33 5.44 -9.37
CA ALA A 176 3.34 6.72 -10.04
C ALA A 176 4.39 7.70 -9.45
N ALA A 177 4.61 7.65 -8.14
CA ALA A 177 5.57 8.53 -7.48
C ALA A 177 7.04 8.15 -7.77
N ILE A 178 7.35 6.87 -7.96
CA ILE A 178 8.74 6.40 -8.15
C ILE A 178 9.14 6.16 -9.62
N SER A 179 8.17 6.18 -10.54
CA SER A 179 8.39 6.01 -11.99
C SER A 179 8.76 7.33 -12.67
#